data_AF-A0A4R0YWV3-F1
#
_entry.id   AF-A0A4R0YWV3-F1
#
_cell.length_a   1.000
_cell.length_b   1.000
_cell.length_c   1.000
_cell.angle_alpha   90.00
_cell.angle_beta   90.00
_cell.angle_gamma   90.00
#
_symmetry.space_group_name_H-M   'P 1'
#
loop_
_entity.id
_entity.type
_entity.pdbx_description
1 polymer ?
#
loop_
_entity_poly.entity_id
_entity_poly.type
_entity_poly.pdbx_seq_one_letter_code
_entity_poly.pdbx_strand_id
1 'polypeptide(L)'
;MSEPLLIARTPDTELFLLPGMANRHGLITGATGTGKTVTLQKLAESLSEIGVPVFMADVKGDLTGVAQAGTVSEKLLARLKNIGVNDWQPHANPVVVWDIFGEKGHPVRATVSDLG
;
A
#
# COMPACT_ATOMS: atom_id res chain seq x y z
N MET A 1 18.72 13.09 4.10
CA MET A 1 18.28 11.69 4.30
C MET A 1 16.76 11.69 4.22
N SER A 2 16.15 10.75 3.50
CA SER A 2 14.69 10.66 3.42
C SER A 2 14.08 10.42 4.79
N GLU A 3 12.90 10.99 5.06
CA GLU A 3 12.21 10.81 6.34
C GLU A 3 11.84 9.33 6.57
N PRO A 4 11.99 8.81 7.80
CA PRO A 4 11.53 7.47 8.15
C PRO A 4 10.02 7.32 7.97
N LEU A 5 9.57 6.20 7.39
CA LEU A 5 8.16 5.94 7.12
C LEU A 5 7.52 5.23 8.31
N LEU A 6 6.53 5.82 8.96
CA LEU A 6 5.76 5.15 10.01
C LEU A 6 4.87 4.05 9.40
N ILE A 7 5.20 2.78 9.69
CA ILE A 7 4.52 1.61 9.09
C ILE A 7 3.62 0.87 10.08
N ALA A 8 3.89 0.99 11.38
CA ALA A 8 3.08 0.38 12.43
C ALA A 8 3.25 1.13 13.75
N ARG A 9 2.24 1.03 14.62
CA ARG A 9 2.32 1.56 15.97
C ARG A 9 1.43 0.81 16.96
N THR A 10 1.80 0.90 18.22
CA THR A 10 1.02 0.59 19.42
C THR A 10 0.96 1.85 20.29
N PRO A 11 0.19 1.88 21.41
CA PRO A 11 0.23 3.01 22.33
C PRO A 11 1.63 3.35 22.87
N ASP A 12 2.51 2.34 22.96
CA ASP A 12 3.82 2.47 23.59
C ASP A 12 4.99 2.47 22.59
N THR A 13 4.76 2.18 21.31
CA THR A 13 5.84 1.97 20.34
C THR A 13 5.42 2.35 18.94
N GLU A 14 6.31 3.07 18.26
CA GLU A 14 6.21 3.37 16.84
C GLU A 14 7.30 2.63 16.07
N LEU A 15 6.93 2.06 14.92
CA LEU A 15 7.84 1.30 14.07
C LEU A 15 7.96 1.99 12.72
N PHE A 16 9.20 2.35 12.40
CA PHE A 16 9.54 3.05 11.18
C PHE A 16 10.33 2.16 10.22
N LEU A 17 10.02 2.27 8.93
CA LEU A 17 10.84 1.77 7.85
C LEU A 17 11.78 2.90 7.38
N LEU A 18 13.08 2.62 7.34
CA LEU A 18 14.06 3.54 6.75
C LEU A 18 14.06 3.38 5.23
N PRO A 19 13.68 4.39 4.42
CA PRO A 19 13.58 4.25 2.96
C PRO A 19 14.87 3.73 2.31
N GLY A 20 16.03 4.23 2.75
CA GLY A 20 17.34 3.81 2.23
C GLY A 20 17.69 2.35 2.50
N MET A 21 16.93 1.66 3.36
CA MET A 21 17.13 0.26 3.72
C MET A 21 16.06 -0.67 3.10
N ALA A 22 15.09 -0.10 2.38
CA ALA A 22 14.02 -0.85 1.71
C ALA A 22 14.52 -1.63 0.47
N ASN A 23 15.78 -1.47 0.08
CA ASN A 23 16.44 -2.28 -0.93
C ASN A 23 16.82 -3.69 -0.45
N ARG A 24 16.60 -4.01 0.83
CA ARG A 24 16.78 -5.35 1.38
C ARG A 24 15.47 -6.12 1.32
N HIS A 25 15.56 -7.39 0.95
CA HIS A 25 14.38 -8.26 0.91
C HIS A 25 13.80 -8.46 2.31
N GLY A 26 12.48 -8.40 2.40
CA GLY A 26 11.70 -8.69 3.59
C GLY A 26 10.70 -9.80 3.34
N LEU A 27 10.20 -10.41 4.41
CA LEU A 27 9.17 -11.45 4.36
C LEU A 27 8.01 -11.06 5.28
N ILE A 28 6.82 -10.94 4.69
CA ILE A 28 5.57 -10.79 5.44
C ILE A 28 4.86 -12.14 5.42
N THR A 29 4.74 -12.76 6.59
CA THR A 29 4.10 -14.06 6.78
C THR A 29 3.07 -13.99 7.90
N GLY A 30 2.12 -14.92 7.91
CA GLY A 30 1.05 -14.98 8.90
C GLY A 30 -0.18 -15.73 8.39
N ALA A 31 -1.08 -16.10 9.30
CA ALA A 31 -2.33 -16.78 8.97
C ALA A 31 -3.34 -15.84 8.26
N THR A 32 -4.44 -16.39 7.77
CA THR A 32 -5.55 -15.58 7.25
C THR A 32 -6.10 -14.67 8.35
N GLY A 33 -6.38 -13.42 8.03
CA GLY A 33 -6.90 -12.44 8.99
C GLY A 33 -5.87 -11.76 9.89
N THR A 34 -4.57 -12.10 9.79
CA THR A 34 -3.51 -11.46 10.63
C THR A 34 -2.98 -10.14 10.05
N GLY A 35 -3.62 -9.58 9.04
CA GLY A 35 -3.28 -8.24 8.52
C GLY A 35 -2.23 -8.19 7.41
N LYS A 36 -1.79 -9.32 6.83
CA LYS A 36 -0.80 -9.34 5.73
C LYS A 36 -1.10 -8.34 4.60
N THR A 37 -2.34 -8.36 4.09
CA THR A 37 -2.79 -7.46 3.02
C THR A 37 -2.69 -5.99 3.44
N VAL A 38 -3.20 -5.66 4.64
CA VAL A 38 -3.15 -4.28 5.17
C VAL A 38 -1.71 -3.81 5.38
N THR A 39 -0.81 -4.70 5.82
CA THR A 39 0.63 -4.38 5.94
C THR A 39 1.25 -4.09 4.58
N LEU A 40 0.97 -4.91 3.55
CA LEU A 40 1.46 -4.68 2.20
C LEU A 40 0.94 -3.36 1.62
N GLN A 41 -0.36 -3.09 1.78
CA GLN A 41 -0.98 -1.83 1.36
C GLN A 41 -0.30 -0.64 2.03
N LYS A 42 -0.14 -0.65 3.37
CA LYS A 42 0.50 0.47 4.07
C LYS A 42 1.96 0.70 3.62
N LEU A 43 2.70 -0.37 3.34
CA LEU A 43 4.05 -0.24 2.78
C LEU A 43 4.03 0.38 1.38
N ALA A 44 3.13 -0.07 0.51
CA ALA A 44 2.99 0.45 -0.84
C ALA A 44 2.58 1.93 -0.84
N GLU A 45 1.61 2.30 -0.02
CA GLU A 45 1.18 3.68 0.22
C GLU A 45 2.36 4.55 0.67
N SER A 46 3.06 4.14 1.73
CA SER A 46 4.12 4.96 2.33
C SER A 46 5.33 5.13 1.38
N LEU A 47 5.62 4.14 0.54
CA LEU A 47 6.65 4.27 -0.51
C LEU A 47 6.19 5.16 -1.66
N SER A 48 4.94 5.02 -2.09
CA SER A 48 4.34 5.86 -3.14
C SER A 48 4.28 7.34 -2.74
N GLU A 49 3.94 7.64 -1.47
CA GLU A 49 3.90 8.99 -0.91
C GLU A 49 5.24 9.73 -1.03
N ILE A 50 6.37 9.01 -0.97
CA ILE A 50 7.71 9.58 -1.16
C ILE A 50 8.24 9.47 -2.59
N GLY A 51 7.38 9.12 -3.55
CA GLY A 51 7.69 9.01 -4.97
C GLY A 51 8.42 7.73 -5.39
N VAL A 52 8.46 6.70 -4.53
CA VAL A 52 9.03 5.40 -4.89
C VAL A 52 7.96 4.55 -5.59
N PRO A 53 8.16 4.15 -6.85
CA PRO A 53 7.20 3.30 -7.55
C PRO A 53 7.19 1.90 -6.94
N VAL A 54 5.98 1.36 -6.72
CA VAL A 54 5.78 0.03 -6.14
C VAL A 54 5.07 -0.87 -7.14
N PHE A 55 5.71 -1.98 -7.50
CA PHE A 55 5.10 -3.03 -8.30
C PHE A 55 4.60 -4.15 -7.39
N MET A 56 3.33 -4.54 -7.54
CA MET A 56 2.70 -5.60 -6.74
C MET A 56 1.94 -6.57 -7.62
N ALA A 57 2.09 -7.86 -7.35
CA ALA A 57 1.24 -8.90 -7.92
C ALA A 57 0.01 -9.09 -7.03
N ASP A 58 -1.16 -8.69 -7.50
CA ASP A 58 -2.42 -8.85 -6.77
C ASP A 58 -3.19 -10.08 -7.27
N VAL A 59 -2.94 -11.23 -6.65
CA VAL A 59 -3.57 -12.50 -7.04
C VAL A 59 -5.02 -12.58 -6.55
N LYS A 60 -5.36 -11.89 -5.46
CA LYS A 60 -6.68 -11.99 -4.81
C LYS A 60 -7.59 -10.80 -5.08
N GLY A 61 -7.07 -9.74 -5.68
CA GLY A 61 -7.77 -8.47 -5.86
C GLY A 61 -7.87 -7.65 -4.57
N ASP A 62 -7.11 -8.00 -3.52
CA ASP A 62 -7.20 -7.34 -2.23
C ASP A 62 -6.14 -6.26 -2.02
N LEU A 63 -5.15 -6.11 -2.91
CA LEU A 63 -4.14 -5.04 -2.85
C LEU A 63 -4.56 -3.80 -3.64
N THR A 64 -5.28 -3.99 -4.76
CA THR A 64 -5.75 -2.91 -5.64
C THR A 64 -6.70 -1.92 -4.95
N GLY A 65 -7.23 -2.24 -3.77
CA GLY A 65 -8.05 -1.34 -2.95
C GLY A 65 -7.39 -0.01 -2.60
N VAL A 66 -6.05 0.08 -2.59
CA VAL A 66 -5.30 1.34 -2.36
C VAL A 66 -5.54 2.40 -3.44
N ALA A 67 -6.10 2.01 -4.60
CA ALA A 67 -6.49 2.92 -5.68
C ALA A 67 -7.72 3.76 -5.34
N GLN A 68 -8.44 3.46 -4.26
CA GLN A 68 -9.66 4.13 -3.85
C GLN A 68 -9.50 4.73 -2.45
N ALA A 69 -10.17 5.85 -2.22
CA ALA A 69 -10.25 6.42 -0.88
C ALA A 69 -11.00 5.46 0.05
N GLY A 70 -10.44 5.20 1.23
CA GLY A 70 -11.06 4.30 2.20
C GLY A 70 -12.43 4.81 2.69
N THR A 71 -13.36 3.89 2.95
CA THR A 71 -14.65 4.24 3.55
C THR A 71 -14.53 4.29 5.07
N VAL A 72 -14.94 5.42 5.66
CA VAL A 72 -14.98 5.56 7.12
C VAL A 72 -16.02 4.59 7.69
N SER A 73 -15.61 3.80 8.69
CA SER A 73 -16.50 2.89 9.43
C SER A 73 -16.22 2.98 10.92
N GLU A 74 -17.22 2.66 11.75
CA GLU A 74 -17.07 2.65 13.21
C GLU A 74 -15.91 1.75 13.67
N LYS A 75 -15.77 0.57 13.03
CA LYS A 75 -14.69 -0.37 13.30
C LYS A 75 -13.31 0.22 12.99
N LEU A 76 -13.19 0.98 11.89
CA LEU A 76 -11.95 1.66 11.53
C LEU A 76 -11.63 2.78 12.51
N LEU A 77 -12.59 3.65 12.83
CA LEU A 77 -12.42 4.75 13.78
C LEU A 77 -12.04 4.25 15.18
N ALA A 78 -12.67 3.19 15.66
CA ALA A 78 -12.31 2.55 16.93
C ALA A 78 -10.88 2.02 16.92
N ARG A 79 -10.45 1.38 15.82
CA ARG A 79 -9.07 0.91 15.66
C ARG A 79 -8.08 2.08 15.68
N LEU A 80 -8.32 3.13 14.90
CA LEU A 80 -7.46 4.32 14.83
C LEU A 80 -7.31 4.99 16.20
N LYS A 81 -8.42 5.16 16.91
CA LYS A 81 -8.43 5.67 18.29
C LYS A 81 -7.58 4.82 19.24
N ASN A 82 -7.71 3.49 19.16
CA ASN A 82 -6.96 2.57 20.03
C ASN A 82 -5.45 2.61 19.79
N ILE A 83 -5.00 3.03 18.61
CA ILE A 83 -3.58 3.20 18.27
C ILE A 83 -3.14 4.67 18.28
N GLY A 84 -3.98 5.58 18.79
CA GLY A 84 -3.67 7.00 18.94
C GLY A 84 -3.56 7.78 17.61
N VAL A 85 -4.17 7.30 16.53
CA VAL A 85 -4.22 7.99 15.22
C VAL A 85 -5.50 8.83 15.17
N ASN A 86 -5.34 10.15 15.12
CA ASN A 86 -6.46 11.10 15.16
C ASN A 86 -6.56 11.99 13.92
N ASP A 87 -5.57 11.91 13.04
CA ASP A 87 -5.36 12.73 11.85
C ASP A 87 -5.52 11.95 10.53
N TRP A 88 -5.90 10.66 10.62
CA TRP A 88 -6.12 9.85 9.42
C TRP A 88 -7.29 10.40 8.60
N GLN A 89 -7.04 10.57 7.30
CA GLN A 89 -8.04 10.96 6.32
C GLN A 89 -8.03 9.95 5.16
N PRO A 90 -9.22 9.59 4.65
CA PRO A 90 -9.31 8.71 3.50
C PRO A 90 -8.77 9.42 2.26
N HIS A 91 -7.87 8.74 1.54
CA HIS A 91 -7.30 9.21 0.29
C HIS A 91 -7.03 8.03 -0.63
N ALA A 92 -6.97 8.30 -1.93
CA ALA A 92 -6.61 7.32 -2.94
C ALA A 92 -5.14 7.47 -3.32
N ASN A 93 -4.51 6.36 -3.72
CA ASN A 93 -3.14 6.35 -4.23
C ASN A 93 -3.14 6.34 -5.76
N PRO A 94 -2.12 6.92 -6.42
CA PRO A 94 -1.93 6.76 -7.86
C PRO A 94 -1.64 5.28 -8.15
N VAL A 95 -2.54 4.64 -8.91
CA VAL A 95 -2.42 3.22 -9.26
C VAL A 95 -2.70 3.04 -10.73
N VAL A 96 -1.85 2.24 -11.38
CA VAL A 96 -2.08 1.72 -12.73
C VAL A 96 -2.18 0.20 -12.62
N VAL A 97 -3.35 -0.35 -12.96
CA VAL A 97 -3.55 -1.79 -13.00
C VAL A 97 -3.00 -2.33 -14.31
N TRP A 98 -2.10 -3.29 -14.23
CA TRP A 98 -1.53 -3.95 -15.41
C TRP A 98 -2.30 -5.22 -15.72
N ASP A 99 -2.74 -5.35 -16.96
CA ASP A 99 -3.52 -6.48 -17.46
C ASP A 99 -2.68 -7.30 -18.44
N ILE A 100 -2.55 -8.58 -18.16
CA ILE A 100 -1.83 -9.55 -19.00
C ILE A 100 -2.56 -9.74 -20.34
N PHE A 101 -3.90 -9.64 -20.33
CA PHE A 101 -4.73 -9.78 -21.54
C PHE A 101 -4.98 -8.45 -22.25
N GLY A 102 -4.71 -7.32 -21.58
CA GLY A 102 -4.89 -5.97 -22.14
C GLY A 102 -6.35 -5.56 -22.35
N GLU A 103 -7.30 -6.15 -21.61
CA GLU A 103 -8.74 -5.88 -21.77
C GLU A 103 -9.25 -4.80 -20.81
N LYS A 104 -8.77 -4.81 -19.57
CA LYS A 104 -9.33 -4.00 -18.46
C LYS A 104 -8.33 -3.06 -17.80
N GLY A 105 -7.07 -3.14 -18.19
CA GLY A 105 -5.98 -2.36 -17.60
C GLY A 105 -4.89 -2.04 -18.61
N HIS A 106 -3.81 -1.45 -18.12
CA HIS A 106 -2.64 -1.16 -18.94
C HIS A 106 -2.00 -2.47 -19.41
N PRO A 107 -1.75 -2.65 -20.72
CA PRO A 107 -1.20 -3.90 -21.20
C PRO A 107 0.21 -4.11 -20.63
N VAL A 108 0.51 -5.33 -20.17
CA VAL A 108 1.85 -5.68 -19.66
C VAL A 108 2.93 -5.54 -20.74
N ARG A 109 2.55 -5.60 -22.02
CA ARG A 109 3.43 -5.31 -23.17
C ARG A 109 2.85 -4.18 -24.00
N ALA A 110 3.64 -3.13 -24.20
CA ALA A 110 3.33 -2.08 -25.16
C ALA A 110 3.51 -2.59 -26.60
N THR A 111 2.66 -2.12 -27.49
CA THR A 111 2.75 -2.29 -28.95
C THR A 111 3.33 -1.03 -29.58
N VAL A 112 3.77 -1.13 -30.84
CA VAL A 112 4.29 0.04 -31.59
C VAL A 112 3.24 1.14 -31.69
N SER A 113 1.96 0.78 -31.82
CA SER A 113 0.83 1.72 -31.85
C SER A 113 0.67 2.53 -30.56
N ASP A 114 1.18 2.04 -29.42
CA ASP A 114 1.08 2.72 -28.13
C ASP A 114 2.16 3.81 -27.95
N LEU A 115 3.19 3.81 -28.80
CA LEU A 115 4.33 4.74 -28.72
C LEU A 115 4.16 5.97 -29.63
N GLY A 116 3.14 5.98 -30.50
CA GLY A 116 2.92 7.01 -31.52
C GLY A 116 3.53 6.67 -32.87
#